data_AF-A0A7X7SZ62-F1
#
_entry.id   AF-A0A7X7SZ62-F1
#
_cell.length_a   1.000
_cell.length_b   1.000
_cell.length_c   1.000
_cell.angle_alpha   90.00
_cell.angle_beta   90.00
_cell.angle_gamma   90.00
#
_symmetry.space_group_name_H-M   'P 1'
#
loop_
_entity.id
_entity.type
_entity.pdbx_description
1 polymer ?
#
loop_
_entity_poly.entity_id
_entity_poly.type
_entity_poly.pdbx_seq_one_letter_code
_entity_poly.pdbx_strand_id
1 'polypeptide(L)' 'MNKINWKRKLTSRKFWAAVVGFITAILIAFRIDNLTVEQVTAVISALGVLVAYILGEGLADSGGK' A
#
# COMPACT_ATOMS: atom_id res chain seq x y z
N MET A 1 -15.34 -21.14 -6.77
CA MET A 1 -15.01 -19.71 -6.51
C MET A 1 -13.51 -19.53 -6.66
N ASN A 2 -13.06 -18.62 -7.53
CA ASN A 2 -11.63 -18.36 -7.70
C ASN A 2 -11.06 -17.73 -6.42
N LYS A 3 -10.02 -18.36 -5.84
CA LYS A 3 -9.33 -17.86 -4.65
C LYS A 3 -8.63 -16.54 -4.99
N ILE A 4 -8.89 -15.50 -4.21
CA ILE A 4 -8.22 -14.20 -4.40
C ILE A 4 -6.73 -14.37 -4.09
N ASN A 5 -5.87 -14.01 -5.05
CA ASN A 5 -4.42 -13.98 -4.84
C ASN A 5 -4.03 -12.69 -4.11
N TRP A 6 -4.08 -12.75 -2.78
CA TRP A 6 -3.75 -11.63 -1.89
C TRP A 6 -2.29 -11.20 -1.99
N LYS A 7 -1.33 -12.13 -2.14
CA LYS A 7 0.09 -11.80 -2.31
C LYS A 7 0.28 -10.85 -3.50
N ARG A 8 -0.31 -11.19 -4.65
CA ARG A 8 -0.26 -10.36 -5.87
C ARG A 8 -0.99 -9.03 -5.71
N LYS A 9 -2.09 -8.99 -4.95
CA LYS A 9 -2.88 -7.77 -4.76
C LYS A 9 -2.13 -6.79 -3.85
N LEU A 10 -1.54 -7.27 -2.76
CA LEU A 10 -0.82 -6.47 -1.76
C LEU A 10 0.55 -5.98 -2.25
N THR A 11 1.18 -6.64 -3.21
CA THR A 11 2.41 -6.12 -3.86
C THR A 11 2.11 -5.19 -5.05
N SER A 12 0.84 -5.02 -5.41
CA SER A 12 0.47 -4.23 -6.59
C SER A 12 0.60 -2.72 -6.32
N ARG A 13 1.44 -2.04 -7.10
CA ARG A 13 1.51 -0.56 -7.09
C ARG A 13 0.15 0.09 -7.35
N LYS A 14 -0.68 -0.51 -8.21
CA LYS A 14 -2.03 -0.03 -8.53
C LYS A 14 -2.97 -0.09 -7.32
N PHE A 15 -2.82 -1.11 -6.48
CA PHE A 15 -3.61 -1.21 -5.25
C PHE A 15 -3.24 -0.08 -4.29
N TRP A 16 -1.95 0.11 -4.01
CA TRP A 16 -1.50 1.17 -3.10
C TRP A 16 -1.78 2.59 -3.63
N ALA A 17 -1.66 2.83 -4.94
CA ALA A 17 -2.06 4.09 -5.54
C ALA A 17 -3.55 4.38 -5.34
N ALA A 18 -4.41 3.37 -5.45
CA ALA A 18 -5.84 3.52 -5.21
C ALA A 18 -6.14 3.79 -3.72
N VAL A 19 -5.45 3.12 -2.79
CA VAL A 19 -5.58 3.37 -1.36
C VAL A 19 -5.17 4.80 -1.02
N VAL A 20 -4.00 5.24 -1.49
CA VAL A 20 -3.52 6.62 -1.30
C VAL A 20 -4.54 7.61 -1.84
N GLY A 21 -4.93 7.50 -3.11
CA GLY A 21 -5.88 8.43 -3.72
C GLY A 21 -7.23 8.50 -3.00
N PHE A 22 -7.74 7.35 -2.53
CA PHE A 22 -8.99 7.29 -1.76
C PHE A 22 -8.87 7.99 -0.41
N ILE A 23 -7.83 7.69 0.37
CA ILE A 23 -7.62 8.31 1.68
C ILE A 23 -7.33 9.81 1.54
N THR A 24 -6.50 10.21 0.58
CA THR A 24 -6.24 11.63 0.29
C THR A 24 -7.53 12.37 -0.03
N ALA A 25 -8.40 11.82 -0.88
CA ALA A 25 -9.70 12.44 -1.20
C ALA A 25 -10.60 12.58 0.03
N ILE A 26 -10.62 11.59 0.92
CA ILE A 26 -11.36 11.65 2.19
C ILE A 26 -10.83 12.78 3.07
N LEU A 27 -9.51 12.87 3.26
CA LEU A 27 -8.91 13.90 4.13
C LEU A 27 -9.20 15.31 3.60
N ILE A 28 -9.11 15.50 2.28
CA ILE A 28 -9.47 16.77 1.63
C ILE A 28 -10.95 17.09 1.83
N ALA A 29 -11.85 16.11 1.69
CA ALA A 29 -13.28 16.31 1.90
C ALA A 29 -13.61 16.77 3.33
N PHE A 30 -12.85 16.29 4.32
CA PHE A 30 -12.97 16.73 5.72
C PHE A 30 -12.21 18.01 6.06
N ARG A 31 -11.61 18.69 5.06
CA ARG A 31 -10.83 19.93 5.23
C ARG A 31 -9.66 19.78 6.20
N ILE A 32 -9.02 18.61 6.22
CA ILE A 32 -7.76 18.40 6.92
C ILE A 32 -6.67 19.27 6.28
N ASP A 33 -5.75 19.80 7.09
CA ASP A 33 -4.68 20.66 6.60
C ASP A 33 -3.68 19.90 5.72
N ASN A 34 -3.07 20.60 4.76
CA ASN A 34 -2.20 19.99 3.75
C ASN A 34 -1.02 19.23 4.36
N LEU A 35 -0.42 19.73 5.45
CA LEU A 35 0.72 19.07 6.10
C LEU A 35 0.31 17.70 6.65
N THR A 36 -0.84 17.62 7.33
CA THR A 36 -1.37 16.34 7.80
C THR A 36 -1.72 15.41 6.63
N VAL A 37 -2.30 15.93 5.54
CA VAL A 37 -2.58 15.11 4.34
C VAL A 37 -1.31 14.53 3.73
N GLU A 38 -0.26 15.33 3.59
CA GLU A 38 1.05 14.91 3.09
C GLU A 38 1.67 13.83 3.98
N GLN A 39 1.64 14.03 5.30
CA GLN A 39 2.16 13.07 6.28
C GLN A 39 1.43 11.72 6.21
N VAL A 40 0.10 11.73 6.18
CA VAL A 40 -0.69 10.49 6.07
C VAL A 40 -0.41 9.78 4.75
N THR A 41 -0.34 10.53 3.65
CA THR A 41 0.00 10.00 2.32
C THR A 41 1.39 9.36 2.30
N ALA A 42 2.38 9.98 2.94
CA ALA A 42 3.74 9.46 3.06
C ALA A 42 3.78 8.17 3.89
N VAL A 43 3.05 8.11 5.01
CA VAL A 43 2.96 6.92 5.87
C VAL A 43 2.34 5.72 5.12
N ILE A 44 1.25 5.94 4.38
CA ILE A 44 0.60 4.88 3.58
C ILE A 44 1.56 4.39 2.48
N SER A 45 2.30 5.31 1.84
CA SER A 45 3.28 4.95 0.81
C SER A 45 4.42 4.12 1.39
N ALA A 46 4.95 4.49 2.56
CA ALA A 46 5.98 3.74 3.26
C ALA A 46 5.49 2.34 3.68
N LEU A 47 4.24 2.22 4.14
CA LEU A 47 3.63 0.93 4.45
C LEU A 47 3.56 0.03 3.21
N GLY A 48 3.19 0.59 2.05
CA GLY A 48 3.17 -0.16 0.80
C GLY A 48 4.55 -0.69 0.40
N VAL A 49 5.60 0.10 0.60
CA VAL A 49 7.00 -0.32 0.39
C VAL A 49 7.38 -1.45 1.34
N LEU A 50 7.08 -1.32 2.63
CA LEU A 50 7.37 -2.33 3.64
C LEU A 50 6.68 -3.67 3.33
N VAL A 51 5.39 -3.64 2.97
CA VAL A 51 4.63 -4.85 2.59
C VAL A 51 5.23 -5.49 1.33
N ALA A 52 5.61 -4.70 0.33
CA ALA A 52 6.26 -5.21 -0.87
C ALA A 52 7.62 -5.87 -0.56
N TYR A 53 8.40 -5.29 0.36
CA TYR A 53 9.67 -5.83 0.81
C TYR A 53 9.50 -7.18 1.52
N ILE A 54 8.66 -7.26 2.56
CA ILE A 54 8.43 -8.49 3.34
C ILE A 54 7.94 -9.63 2.45
N LEU A 55 7.01 -9.33 1.53
CA LEU A 55 6.52 -10.33 0.59
C LEU A 55 7.57 -10.71 -0.47
N GLY A 56 8.48 -9.80 -0.81
CA GLY A 56 9.63 -10.07 -1.68
C GLY A 56 10.67 -10.98 -1.02
N GLU A 57 11.04 -10.70 0.23
CA GLU A 57 11.94 -11.56 1.03
C GLU A 57 11.33 -12.96 1.22
N GLY A 58 10.05 -13.04 1.60
CA GLY A 58 9.39 -14.33 1.75
C GLY A 58 9.28 -15.15 0.45
N LEU A 59 9.37 -14.51 -0.73
CA LEU A 59 9.50 -15.20 -2.02
C LEU A 59 10.94 -15.68 -2.26
N ALA A 60 11.94 -14.84 -1.96
CA ALA A 60 13.35 -15.20 -2.06
C ALA A 60 13.71 -16.40 -1.16
N ASP A 61 13.24 -16.39 0.10
CA ASP A 61 13.46 -17.48 1.05
C ASP A 61 12.80 -18.79 0.63
N SER A 62 11.66 -18.70 -0.06
CA SER A 62 10.95 -19.88 -0.58
C SER A 62 11.57 -20.49 -1.83
N GLY A 63 12.39 -19.73 -2.56
CA GLY A 63 13.16 -20.21 -3.72
C GLY A 63 14.60 -20.65 -3.38
N GLY A 64 15.05 -20.41 -2.16
CA GLY A 64 16.37 -20.80 -1.64
C GLY A 64 16.47 -22.23 -1.11
N LYS A 65 15.54 -23.11 -1.48
CA LYS A 65 15.61 -24.56 -1.25
C LYS A 65 15.36 -25.32 -2.55
#